data_AF-A0AAW5WD44-F1
#
_entry.id   AF-A0AAW5WD44-F1
#
_cell.length_a   1.000
_cell.length_b   1.000
_cell.length_c   1.000
_cell.angle_alpha   90.00
_cell.angle_beta   90.00
_cell.angle_gamma   90.00
#
_symmetry.space_group_name_H-M   'P 1'
#
loop_
_entity.id
_entity.type
_entity.pdbx_description
1 polymer ?
#
loop_
_entity_poly.entity_id
_entity_poly.type
_entity_poly.pdbx_seq_one_letter_code
_entity_poly.pdbx_strand_id
1 'polypeptide(L)'
;MSMTTIRKNAFLKIRNILASSVGVISSTSESRIDDDYDNKYAISSSEEALAWLKGNQERAQVYMETENGYQILRISGRYGFEPAFMAYFDKSHFDKDVAWYTDRMEASQPAPIAPPNGNRHLFLV
;
A
#
# COMPACT_ATOMS: atom_id res chain seq x y z
N MET A 1 -15.55 -3.83 -0.67
CA MET A 1 -14.18 -3.96 -1.21
C MET A 1 -14.08 -5.26 -1.96
N SER A 2 -13.62 -5.26 -3.21
CA SER A 2 -13.35 -6.48 -3.98
C SER A 2 -11.85 -6.61 -4.22
N MET A 3 -11.34 -7.83 -4.18
CA MET A 3 -9.92 -8.13 -4.41
C MET A 3 -9.76 -9.19 -5.49
N THR A 4 -8.90 -8.91 -6.46
CA THR A 4 -8.51 -9.88 -7.50
C THR A 4 -7.02 -10.16 -7.38
N THR A 5 -6.65 -11.40 -7.03
CA THR A 5 -5.25 -11.81 -6.92
C THR A 5 -4.56 -11.84 -8.29
N ILE A 6 -3.35 -11.31 -8.35
CA ILE A 6 -2.45 -11.39 -9.50
C ILE A 6 -1.29 -12.32 -9.11
N ARG A 7 -0.91 -13.22 -10.03
CA ARG A 7 0.26 -14.08 -9.80
C ARG A 7 1.51 -13.22 -9.64
N LYS A 8 2.19 -13.35 -8.48
CA LYS A 8 3.36 -12.55 -8.09
C LYS A 8 4.58 -12.66 -9.03
N ASN A 9 4.65 -13.72 -9.83
CA ASN A 9 5.68 -13.93 -10.85
C ASN A 9 5.31 -13.38 -12.24
N ALA A 10 4.10 -12.81 -12.42
CA ALA A 10 3.66 -12.21 -13.67
C ALA A 10 4.25 -10.81 -13.88
N PHE A 11 5.58 -10.69 -13.79
CA PHE A 11 6.29 -9.40 -13.76
C PHE A 11 5.98 -8.50 -14.95
N LEU A 12 5.84 -9.05 -16.15
CA LEU A 12 5.49 -8.27 -17.34
C LEU A 12 4.10 -7.63 -17.20
N LYS A 13 3.11 -8.39 -16.72
CA LYS A 13 1.76 -7.90 -16.47
C LYS A 13 1.76 -6.82 -15.38
N ILE A 14 2.46 -7.08 -14.27
CA ILE A 14 2.55 -6.15 -13.14
C ILE A 14 3.24 -4.85 -13.55
N ARG A 15 4.35 -4.93 -14.31
CA ARG A 15 5.04 -3.76 -14.86
C ARG A 15 4.12 -2.93 -15.75
N ASN A 16 3.36 -3.57 -16.64
CA ASN A 16 2.45 -2.85 -17.53
C ASN A 16 1.32 -2.16 -16.76
N ILE A 17 0.81 -2.80 -15.70
CA ILE A 17 -0.17 -2.17 -14.80
C ILE A 17 0.47 -0.97 -14.08
N LEU A 18 1.65 -1.14 -13.47
CA LEU A 18 2.37 -0.07 -12.77
C LEU A 18 2.66 1.13 -13.69
N ALA A 19 3.02 0.89 -14.96
CA ALA A 19 3.26 1.95 -15.93
C ALA A 19 2.02 2.82 -16.25
N SER A 20 0.81 2.33 -15.94
CA SER A 20 -0.44 3.10 -16.07
C SER A 20 -0.86 3.80 -14.78
N SER A 21 -0.12 3.63 -13.69
CA SER A 21 -0.42 4.28 -12.42
C SER A 21 -0.11 5.78 -12.46
N VAL A 22 -0.91 6.57 -11.75
CA VAL A 22 -0.68 8.02 -11.56
C VAL A 22 0.34 8.30 -10.46
N GLY A 23 0.59 7.33 -9.58
CA GLY A 23 1.50 7.43 -8.46
C GLY A 23 1.50 6.17 -7.61
N VAL A 24 2.56 5.99 -6.83
CA VAL A 24 2.73 4.87 -5.90
C VAL A 24 2.99 5.42 -4.50
N ILE A 25 2.28 4.87 -3.52
CA ILE A 25 2.53 5.14 -2.10
C ILE A 25 3.11 3.86 -1.51
N SER A 26 4.27 3.94 -0.87
CA SER A 26 4.80 2.85 -0.05
C SER A 26 4.43 3.03 1.40
N SER A 27 4.27 1.91 2.10
CA SER A 27 4.13 1.87 3.55
C SER A 27 5.13 0.88 4.13
N THR A 28 5.80 1.28 5.20
CA THR A 28 6.70 0.42 5.98
C THR A 28 6.36 0.56 7.45
N SER A 29 6.35 -0.55 8.18
CA SER A 29 6.09 -0.54 9.62
C SER A 29 7.39 -0.70 10.38
N GLU A 30 7.56 0.09 11.44
CA GLU A 30 8.65 -0.04 12.40
C GLU A 30 8.10 -0.49 13.75
N SER A 31 8.70 -1.53 14.31
CA SER A 31 8.36 -2.01 15.66
C SER A 31 8.75 -1.00 16.72
N ARG A 32 7.84 -0.78 17.66
CA ARG A 32 8.08 -0.01 18.88
C ARG A 32 8.45 -0.94 20.03
N ILE A 33 8.93 -0.35 21.12
CA ILE A 33 9.36 -1.06 22.34
C ILE A 33 8.17 -1.69 23.08
N ASP A 34 6.95 -1.23 22.81
CA ASP A 34 5.68 -1.67 23.41
C ASP A 34 4.90 -2.69 22.57
N ASP A 35 5.56 -3.38 21.63
CA ASP A 35 4.98 -4.33 20.67
C ASP A 35 3.94 -3.71 19.70
N ASP A 36 3.83 -2.37 19.67
CA ASP A 36 3.04 -1.64 18.68
C ASP A 36 3.87 -1.30 17.42
N TYR A 37 3.22 -0.87 16.34
CA TYR A 37 3.86 -0.58 15.05
C TYR A 37 3.54 0.82 14.55
N ASP A 38 4.58 1.60 14.25
CA ASP A 38 4.42 2.87 13.56
C ASP A 38 4.54 2.67 12.04
N ASN A 39 3.47 2.99 11.32
CA ASN A 39 3.46 2.97 9.86
C ASN A 39 4.00 4.29 9.31
N LYS A 40 5.08 4.19 8.54
CA LYS A 40 5.61 5.29 7.73
C LYS A 40 5.09 5.15 6.30
N TYR A 41 4.68 6.27 5.72
CA TYR A 41 4.21 6.34 4.35
C TYR A 41 5.11 7.28 3.54
N ALA A 42 5.41 6.90 2.30
CA ALA A 42 6.21 7.71 1.40
C ALA A 42 5.71 7.61 -0.03
N ILE A 43 5.95 8.65 -0.82
CA ILE A 43 5.79 8.58 -2.27
C ILE A 43 6.94 7.72 -2.81
N SER A 44 6.59 6.71 -3.58
CA SER A 44 7.53 5.77 -4.20
C SER A 44 7.32 5.71 -5.71
N SER A 45 8.25 5.05 -6.38
CA SER A 45 8.20 4.79 -7.81
C SER A 45 7.66 3.41 -8.15
N SER A 46 7.20 3.25 -9.40
CA SER A 46 6.82 1.95 -9.96
C SER A 46 8.00 0.98 -10.01
N GLU A 47 9.19 1.52 -10.26
CA GLU A 47 10.45 0.78 -10.33
C GLU A 47 10.81 0.18 -8.97
N GLU A 48 10.68 0.95 -7.88
CA GLU A 48 10.93 0.48 -6.51
C GLU A 48 9.95 -0.63 -6.13
N ALA A 49 8.66 -0.47 -6.41
CA ALA A 49 7.65 -1.48 -6.13
C ALA A 49 7.95 -2.81 -6.87
N LEU A 50 8.35 -2.71 -8.14
CA LEU A 50 8.71 -3.88 -8.94
C LEU A 50 10.03 -4.52 -8.48
N ALA A 51 11.02 -3.72 -8.10
CA ALA A 51 12.30 -4.20 -7.57
C ALA A 51 12.09 -4.95 -6.25
N TRP A 52 11.28 -4.39 -5.34
CA TRP A 52 10.93 -5.04 -4.08
C TRP A 52 10.22 -6.38 -4.32
N LEU A 53 9.25 -6.43 -5.24
CA LEU A 53 8.54 -7.66 -5.58
C LEU A 53 9.50 -8.75 -6.10
N LYS A 54 10.50 -8.39 -6.90
CA LYS A 54 11.51 -9.33 -7.40
C LYS A 54 12.37 -9.90 -6.28
N GLY A 55 12.76 -9.06 -5.31
CA GLY A 55 13.55 -9.47 -4.15
C GLY A 55 12.78 -10.30 -3.12
N ASN A 56 11.45 -10.19 -3.07
CA ASN A 56 10.62 -10.75 -2.00
C ASN A 56 9.59 -11.79 -2.48
N GLN A 57 9.87 -12.48 -3.59
CA GLN A 57 8.91 -13.39 -4.24
C GLN A 57 8.29 -14.44 -3.31
N GLU A 58 9.03 -14.96 -2.33
CA GLU A 58 8.52 -16.02 -1.46
C GLU A 58 7.32 -15.56 -0.62
N ARG A 59 7.38 -14.34 -0.08
CA ARG A 59 6.41 -13.77 0.86
C ARG A 59 5.47 -12.73 0.24
N ALA A 60 5.80 -12.23 -0.96
CA ALA A 60 5.00 -11.22 -1.63
C ALA A 60 3.62 -11.73 -2.06
N GLN A 61 2.67 -10.80 -2.05
CA GLN A 61 1.31 -10.91 -2.54
C GLN A 61 1.02 -9.73 -3.47
N VAL A 62 0.26 -9.99 -4.53
CA VAL A 62 -0.12 -8.96 -5.49
C VAL A 62 -1.61 -9.08 -5.77
N TYR A 63 -2.34 -8.00 -5.65
CA TYR A 63 -3.77 -7.98 -5.85
C TYR A 63 -4.26 -6.63 -6.35
N MET A 64 -5.31 -6.66 -7.14
CA MET A 64 -6.07 -5.48 -7.53
C MET A 64 -7.20 -5.31 -6.53
N GLU A 65 -7.16 -4.23 -5.76
CA GLU A 65 -8.22 -3.81 -4.86
C GLU A 65 -9.17 -2.88 -5.61
N THR A 66 -10.45 -2.97 -5.30
CA THR A 66 -11.43 -1.95 -5.69
C THR A 66 -12.17 -1.47 -4.46
N GLU A 67 -12.04 -0.18 -4.21
CA GLU A 67 -12.64 0.52 -3.08
C GLU A 67 -13.33 1.79 -3.58
N ASN A 68 -14.61 1.97 -3.24
CA ASN A 68 -15.40 3.14 -3.62
C ASN A 68 -15.38 3.46 -5.13
N GLY A 69 -15.23 2.43 -5.97
CA GLY A 69 -15.11 2.57 -7.43
C GLY A 69 -13.70 2.83 -7.94
N TYR A 70 -12.72 3.08 -7.06
CA TYR A 70 -11.33 3.27 -7.40
C TYR A 70 -10.56 1.96 -7.37
N GLN A 71 -9.69 1.76 -8.35
CA GLN A 71 -8.77 0.62 -8.39
C GLN A 71 -7.41 1.00 -7.82
N ILE A 72 -6.84 0.07 -7.05
CA ILE A 72 -5.47 0.17 -6.51
C ILE A 72 -4.79 -1.17 -6.76
N LEU A 73 -3.60 -1.14 -7.34
CA LEU A 73 -2.73 -2.31 -7.34
C LEU A 73 -1.94 -2.32 -6.04
N ARG A 74 -2.12 -3.36 -5.24
CA ARG A 74 -1.34 -3.57 -4.03
C ARG A 74 -0.31 -4.67 -4.23
N ILE A 75 0.95 -4.32 -3.97
CA ILE A 75 2.10 -5.23 -3.89
C ILE A 75 2.55 -5.20 -2.44
N SER A 76 2.35 -6.28 -1.69
CA SER A 76 2.67 -6.30 -0.26
C SER A 76 3.35 -7.58 0.15
N GLY A 77 3.90 -7.56 1.36
CA GLY A 77 4.18 -8.78 2.09
C GLY A 77 2.92 -9.55 2.50
N ARG A 78 3.11 -10.68 3.18
CA ARG A 78 2.05 -11.54 3.70
C ARG A 78 1.41 -10.97 4.98
N TYR A 79 2.18 -10.23 5.76
CA TYR A 79 1.76 -9.70 7.06
C TYR A 79 1.61 -8.18 7.02
N GLY A 80 0.77 -7.63 7.89
CA GLY A 80 0.42 -6.20 7.90
C GLY A 80 1.59 -5.27 8.23
N PHE A 81 2.64 -5.77 8.89
CA PHE A 81 3.86 -5.02 9.21
C PHE A 81 4.91 -5.06 8.09
N GLU A 82 4.72 -5.91 7.07
CA GLU A 82 5.65 -6.00 5.96
C GLU A 82 5.43 -4.84 4.98
N PRO A 83 6.46 -4.43 4.22
CA PRO A 83 6.33 -3.36 3.24
C PRO A 83 5.19 -3.61 2.26
N ALA A 84 4.47 -2.53 1.93
CA ALA A 84 3.46 -2.54 0.88
C ALA A 84 3.61 -1.33 -0.05
N PHE A 85 3.25 -1.53 -1.30
CA PHE A 85 3.24 -0.54 -2.36
C PHE A 85 1.85 -0.53 -2.97
N MET A 86 1.22 0.64 -2.95
CA MET A 86 -0.13 0.90 -3.44
C MET A 86 0.00 1.80 -4.66
N ALA A 87 -0.25 1.25 -5.85
CA ALA A 87 -0.24 2.00 -7.09
C ALA A 87 -1.67 2.41 -7.45
N TYR A 88 -1.87 3.71 -7.63
CA TYR A 88 -3.18 4.33 -7.86
C TYR A 88 -3.36 4.59 -9.35
N PHE A 89 -4.60 4.47 -9.84
CA PHE A 89 -4.94 4.78 -11.24
C PHE A 89 -5.81 6.04 -11.38
N ASP A 90 -6.27 6.59 -10.26
CA ASP A 90 -7.05 7.83 -10.20
C ASP A 90 -6.26 8.91 -9.45
N LYS A 91 -6.09 10.08 -10.09
CA LYS A 91 -5.29 11.18 -9.54
C LYS A 91 -5.92 11.81 -8.30
N SER A 92 -7.25 11.94 -8.28
CA SER A 92 -7.97 12.53 -7.15
C SER A 92 -7.89 11.64 -5.91
N HIS A 93 -7.96 10.32 -6.11
CA HIS A 93 -7.80 9.34 -5.04
C HIS A 93 -6.37 9.35 -4.50
N PHE A 94 -5.39 9.34 -5.41
CA PHE A 94 -3.98 9.44 -5.03
C PHE A 94 -3.68 10.71 -4.21
N ASP A 95 -4.13 11.88 -4.68
CA ASP A 95 -3.87 13.15 -4.02
C ASP A 95 -4.52 13.22 -2.63
N LYS A 96 -5.73 12.66 -2.50
CA LYS A 96 -6.44 12.57 -1.23
C LYS A 96 -5.66 11.71 -0.23
N ASP A 97 -5.17 10.57 -0.65
CA ASP A 97 -4.44 9.64 0.22
C ASP A 97 -3.06 10.20 0.58
N VAL A 98 -2.34 10.79 -0.38
CA VAL A 98 -1.08 11.51 -0.10
C VAL A 98 -1.29 12.60 0.94
N ALA A 99 -2.30 13.48 0.76
CA ALA A 99 -2.60 14.53 1.73
C ALA A 99 -2.93 13.95 3.11
N TRP A 100 -3.72 12.88 3.16
CA TRP A 100 -4.09 12.21 4.40
C TRP A 100 -2.88 11.63 5.16
N TYR A 101 -1.89 11.10 4.43
CA TYR A 101 -0.64 10.59 5.01
C TYR A 101 0.29 11.73 5.45
N THR A 102 0.44 12.78 4.63
CA THR A 102 1.28 13.95 4.96
C THR A 102 0.78 14.70 6.19
N ASP A 103 -0.53 14.97 6.27
CA ASP A 103 -1.14 15.65 7.43
C ASP A 103 -0.87 14.90 8.75
N ARG A 104 -0.79 13.56 8.70
CA ARG A 104 -0.51 12.73 9.89
C ARG A 104 0.95 12.73 10.30
N MET A 105 1.85 12.70 9.32
CA MET A 105 3.29 12.76 9.57
C MET A 105 3.66 14.11 10.20
N GLU A 106 3.04 15.22 9.77
CA GLU A 106 3.28 16.55 10.34
C GLU A 106 2.67 16.74 11.74
N ALA A 107 1.52 16.10 12.02
CA ALA A 107 0.85 16.23 13.31
C ALA A 107 1.53 15.46 14.47
N SER A 108 2.53 14.61 14.21
CA SER A 108 3.11 13.67 15.20
C SER A 108 2.05 12.86 15.97
N GLN A 109 0.87 12.67 15.37
CA GLN A 109 -0.20 11.88 15.94
C GLN A 109 -0.07 10.44 15.46
N PRO A 110 -0.25 9.44 16.35
CA PRO A 110 -0.30 8.05 15.91
C PRO A 110 -1.38 7.89 14.84
N ALA A 111 -1.11 7.11 13.81
CA ALA A 111 -2.10 6.81 12.78
C ALA A 111 -3.36 6.26 13.47
N PRO A 112 -4.56 6.81 13.24
CA PRO A 112 -5.76 6.27 13.82
C PRO A 112 -5.95 4.86 13.27
N ILE A 113 -6.43 4.00 14.17
CA ILE A 113 -6.75 2.58 13.94
C ILE A 113 -7.75 2.37 12.76
N ALA A 114 -8.35 3.43 12.22
CA ALA A 114 -9.28 3.38 11.10
C ALA A 114 -8.91 4.36 9.97
N PRO A 115 -8.80 3.88 8.71
CA PRO A 115 -8.73 4.76 7.53
C PRO A 115 -10.02 5.57 7.29
N PRO A 116 -9.96 6.62 6.43
CA PRO A 116 -11.00 7.64 6.28
C PRO A 116 -12.31 7.14 5.63
N ASN A 117 -12.32 5.87 5.20
CA ASN A 117 -13.46 5.11 4.69
C ASN A 117 -14.33 4.51 5.82
N GLY A 118 -13.99 4.71 7.10
CA GLY A 118 -14.79 4.24 8.24
C GLY A 118 -14.78 2.71 8.41
N ASN A 119 -14.05 2.00 7.55
CA ASN A 119 -13.80 0.59 7.70
C ASN A 119 -12.72 0.42 8.77
N ARG A 120 -13.12 -0.05 9.94
CA ARG A 120 -12.19 -0.64 10.90
C ARG A 120 -11.51 -1.81 10.19
N HIS A 121 -10.30 -1.62 9.66
CA HIS A 121 -9.40 -2.74 9.49
C HIS A 121 -9.01 -3.18 10.89
N LEU A 122 -9.86 -4.04 11.47
CA LEU A 122 -9.50 -4.90 12.57
C LEU A 122 -8.35 -5.78 12.08
N PHE A 123 -7.12 -5.32 12.31
CA PHE A 123 -6.02 -6.25 12.52
C PHE A 123 -6.22 -6.80 13.93
N LEU A 124 -7.00 -7.88 14.03
CA LEU A 124 -7.10 -8.69 15.24
C LEU A 124 -5.99 -9.75 15.19
N VAL A 125 -5.09 -9.64 16.18
CA VAL A 125 -4.22 -10.65 16.83
C VAL A 125 -3.32 -11.48 15.91
#